data_AF-A0A2V5Q6Y5-F1
#
_entry.id   AF-A0A2V5Q6Y5-F1
#
_cell.length_a   1.000
_cell.length_b   1.000
_cell.length_c   1.000
_cell.angle_alpha   90.00
_cell.angle_beta   90.00
_cell.angle_gamma   90.00
#
_symmetry.space_group_name_H-M   'P 1'
#
loop_
_entity.id
_entity.type
_entity.pdbx_description
1 polymer ?
#
loop_
_entity_poly.entity_id
_entity_poly.type
_entity_poly.pdbx_seq_one_letter_code
_entity_poly.pdbx_strand_id
1 'polypeptide(L)'
;MTSVVANQFLPLVAAADATTDSIVFSVHDVAPHSRDVTEKIIIELAHRGVSTCSLLVVPDYRHQGLATKDRQFVSWLRDLQSAGYEIVIHGYFHERPRHANETIRDKFFTRLYTADEGEFYDLDYDEALRRITAARDEFRASGLKPRGFVAPAWLLGAEAERAARDAELEYTTRLRTLHDLRSGEEFPVRSIGYSVRSRWRRAISRAWNATLFRLLKGNPLLRISIHPPDHSHPAIWRQIVDLIDATSGSRTATTYQDWIAEQRLRRGV
;
A
#
# COMPACT_ATOMS: atom_id res chain seq x y z
N MET A 1 60.41 1.76 20.99
CA MET A 1 59.19 2.55 20.77
C MET A 1 58.37 1.86 19.69
N THR A 2 57.14 1.54 20.05
CA THR A 2 56.09 0.83 19.31
C THR A 2 55.57 1.61 18.10
N SER A 3 55.22 0.92 17.00
CA SER A 3 54.06 1.23 16.13
C SER A 3 54.02 0.20 15.00
N VAL A 4 53.30 -0.91 15.17
CA VAL A 4 51.90 -1.16 14.75
C VAL A 4 51.79 -1.59 13.28
N VAL A 5 51.38 -2.85 13.17
CA VAL A 5 51.08 -3.65 11.98
C VAL A 5 49.98 -2.99 11.15
N ALA A 6 50.21 -2.88 9.84
CA ALA A 6 49.19 -2.49 8.87
C ALA A 6 48.17 -3.63 8.70
N ASN A 7 47.06 -3.56 9.43
CA ASN A 7 45.88 -4.36 9.11
C ASN A 7 45.08 -3.65 8.02
N GLN A 8 45.18 -4.18 6.80
CA GLN A 8 44.28 -3.86 5.70
C GLN A 8 42.88 -4.35 6.06
N PHE A 9 41.93 -3.43 6.18
CA PHE A 9 40.51 -3.73 6.24
C PHE A 9 40.06 -4.23 4.86
N LEU A 10 39.97 -5.55 4.70
CA LEU A 10 39.12 -6.15 3.68
C LEU A 10 37.65 -5.88 4.08
N PRO A 11 36.78 -5.41 3.16
CA PRO A 11 35.36 -5.41 3.43
C PRO A 11 34.91 -6.86 3.57
N LEU A 12 34.41 -7.19 4.76
CA LEU A 12 33.69 -8.42 5.03
C LEU A 12 32.52 -8.43 4.06
N VAL A 13 32.59 -9.25 3.01
CA VAL A 13 31.42 -9.64 2.24
C VAL A 13 30.46 -10.19 3.27
N ALA A 14 29.39 -9.43 3.54
CA ALA A 14 28.32 -9.85 4.42
C ALA A 14 27.90 -11.24 3.96
N ALA A 15 28.06 -12.20 4.86
CA ALA A 15 27.62 -13.56 4.67
C ALA A 15 26.17 -13.53 4.16
N ALA A 16 25.87 -14.41 3.20
CA ALA A 16 24.54 -14.60 2.63
C ALA A 16 23.45 -14.37 3.68
N ASP A 17 22.75 -13.24 3.57
CA ASP A 17 21.74 -12.83 4.53
C ASP A 17 20.70 -13.95 4.60
N ALA A 18 20.53 -14.52 5.80
CA ALA A 18 19.37 -15.33 6.08
C ALA A 18 18.17 -14.42 5.83
N THR A 19 17.48 -14.61 4.70
CA THR A 19 16.44 -13.69 4.24
C THR A 19 15.39 -13.57 5.33
N THR A 20 15.39 -12.45 6.06
CA THR A 20 14.36 -12.19 7.04
C THR A 20 13.05 -12.04 6.29
N ASP A 21 12.01 -12.71 6.79
CA ASP A 21 10.66 -12.52 6.32
C ASP A 21 10.34 -11.01 6.30
N SER A 22 9.63 -10.57 5.27
CA SER A 22 9.30 -9.15 5.10
C SER A 22 7.91 -8.82 5.64
N ILE A 23 7.70 -7.56 5.96
CA ILE A 23 6.39 -6.99 6.24
C ILE A 23 6.21 -5.67 5.51
N VAL A 24 5.08 -5.50 4.83
CA VAL A 24 4.66 -4.22 4.24
C VAL A 24 3.50 -3.65 5.03
N PHE A 25 3.69 -2.43 5.49
CA PHE A 25 2.62 -1.57 5.99
C PHE A 25 2.16 -0.68 4.84
N SER A 26 0.86 -0.57 4.64
CA SER A 26 0.29 0.36 3.67
C SER A 26 -0.76 1.24 4.33
N VAL A 27 -0.65 2.56 4.18
CA VAL A 27 -1.66 3.51 4.63
C VAL A 27 -2.47 3.94 3.42
N HIS A 28 -3.76 3.62 3.43
CA HIS A 28 -4.72 3.85 2.35
C HIS A 28 -5.40 5.21 2.50
N ASP A 29 -6.08 5.66 1.45
CA ASP A 29 -6.87 6.90 1.44
C ASP A 29 -6.08 8.15 1.87
N VAL A 30 -4.80 8.22 1.50
CA VAL A 30 -3.95 9.37 1.84
C VAL A 30 -4.28 10.52 0.89
N ALA A 31 -4.75 11.62 1.46
CA ALA A 31 -5.17 12.82 0.76
C ALA A 31 -5.01 14.03 1.71
N PRO A 32 -5.09 15.29 1.21
CA PRO A 32 -4.92 16.46 2.06
C PRO A 32 -5.79 16.46 3.32
N HIS A 33 -7.06 16.03 3.22
CA HIS A 33 -7.99 15.97 4.36
C HIS A 33 -7.62 14.90 5.41
N SER A 34 -6.84 13.88 5.04
CA SER A 34 -6.44 12.77 5.93
C SER A 34 -4.98 12.88 6.40
N ARG A 35 -4.26 13.94 5.98
CA ARG A 35 -2.85 14.18 6.29
C ARG A 35 -2.55 14.06 7.78
N ASP A 36 -3.25 14.81 8.63
CA ASP A 36 -2.96 14.87 10.08
C ASP A 36 -3.10 13.51 10.78
N VAL A 37 -4.09 12.70 10.35
CA VAL A 37 -4.29 11.35 10.89
C VAL A 37 -3.24 10.39 10.34
N THR A 38 -2.90 10.52 9.06
CA THR A 38 -1.84 9.73 8.41
C THR A 38 -0.49 9.98 9.07
N GLU A 39 -0.16 11.24 9.37
CA GLU A 39 1.06 11.61 10.08
C GLU A 39 1.13 11.00 11.49
N LYS A 40 0.02 11.02 12.24
CA LYS A 40 -0.06 10.32 13.54
C LYS A 40 0.17 8.82 13.41
N ILE A 41 -0.44 8.18 12.41
CA ILE A 41 -0.23 6.75 12.12
C ILE A 41 1.25 6.49 11.85
N ILE A 42 1.90 7.27 10.96
CA ILE A 42 3.31 7.13 10.62
C ILE A 42 4.20 7.29 11.86
N ILE A 43 3.96 8.29 12.70
CA ILE A 43 4.72 8.51 13.93
C ILE A 43 4.59 7.32 14.89
N GLU A 44 3.37 6.80 15.06
CA GLU A 44 3.14 5.63 15.92
C GLU A 44 3.77 4.33 15.38
N LEU A 45 3.82 4.18 14.05
CA LEU A 45 4.56 3.10 13.39
C LEU A 45 6.08 3.26 13.62
N ALA A 46 6.61 4.46 13.44
CA ALA A 46 8.03 4.77 13.63
C ALA A 46 8.50 4.51 15.07
N HIS A 47 7.69 4.86 16.08
CA HIS A 47 7.98 4.54 17.49
C HIS A 47 8.09 3.03 17.78
N ARG A 48 7.62 2.17 16.87
CA ARG A 48 7.68 0.71 16.96
C ARG A 48 8.73 0.09 16.03
N GLY A 49 9.61 0.91 15.48
CA GLY A 49 10.69 0.47 14.60
C GLY A 49 10.27 0.26 13.14
N VAL A 50 9.07 0.68 12.75
CA VAL A 50 8.65 0.68 11.34
C VAL A 50 9.16 1.96 10.68
N SER A 51 10.30 1.87 10.02
CA SER A 51 10.99 3.02 9.40
C SER A 51 10.46 3.40 8.01
N THR A 52 9.61 2.57 7.40
CA THR A 52 9.02 2.83 6.07
C THR A 52 7.65 2.18 5.93
N CYS A 53 6.82 2.75 5.06
CA CYS A 53 5.55 2.18 4.61
C CYS A 53 5.16 2.71 3.22
N SER A 54 4.18 2.05 2.60
CA SER A 54 3.58 2.47 1.33
C SER A 54 2.37 3.37 1.57
N LEU A 55 2.42 4.60 1.10
CA LEU A 55 1.36 5.59 1.19
C LEU A 55 0.55 5.59 -0.10
N LEU A 56 -0.70 5.14 0.00
CA LEU A 56 -1.62 5.02 -1.13
C LEU A 56 -2.40 6.33 -1.25
N VAL A 57 -1.91 7.20 -2.13
CA VAL A 57 -2.34 8.58 -2.28
C VAL A 57 -3.40 8.69 -3.38
N VAL A 58 -4.51 9.37 -3.05
CA VAL A 58 -5.60 9.65 -3.99
C VAL A 58 -5.42 11.04 -4.60
N PRO A 59 -5.29 11.17 -5.94
CA PRO A 59 -5.08 12.46 -6.61
C PRO A 59 -6.17 13.50 -6.35
N ASP A 60 -7.45 13.14 -6.44
CA ASP A 60 -8.58 14.05 -6.25
C ASP A 60 -9.68 13.38 -5.44
N TYR A 61 -9.37 13.10 -4.17
CA TYR A 61 -10.26 12.35 -3.29
C TYR A 61 -11.67 12.96 -3.25
N ARG A 62 -12.66 12.22 -3.76
CA ARG A 62 -14.07 12.58 -3.80
C ARG A 62 -14.32 13.98 -4.37
N HIS A 63 -13.52 14.40 -5.38
CA HIS A 63 -13.61 15.71 -6.02
C HIS A 63 -13.42 16.91 -5.07
N GLN A 64 -12.71 16.71 -3.95
CA GLN A 64 -12.46 17.78 -2.97
C GLN A 64 -11.32 18.71 -3.40
N GLY A 65 -10.65 18.41 -4.51
CA GLY A 65 -9.56 19.18 -5.08
C GLY A 65 -8.30 18.35 -5.25
N LEU A 66 -7.57 18.63 -6.33
CA LEU A 66 -6.30 17.97 -6.63
C LEU A 66 -5.31 18.10 -5.47
N ALA A 67 -4.86 16.97 -4.94
CA ALA A 67 -3.85 16.87 -3.89
C ALA A 67 -2.54 17.57 -4.29
N THR A 68 -2.22 17.56 -5.58
CA THR A 68 -1.03 18.21 -6.16
C THR A 68 -1.09 19.74 -6.13
N LYS A 69 -2.26 20.35 -5.93
CA LYS A 69 -2.41 21.80 -5.73
C LYS A 69 -2.10 22.25 -4.31
N ASP A 70 -2.17 21.34 -3.33
CA ASP A 70 -1.75 21.63 -1.96
C ASP A 70 -0.22 21.50 -1.85
N ARG A 71 0.46 22.65 -1.85
CA ARG A 71 1.92 22.70 -1.78
C ARG A 71 2.49 22.10 -0.48
N GLN A 72 1.78 22.23 0.64
CA GLN A 72 2.26 21.66 1.91
C GLN A 72 2.14 20.15 1.90
N PHE A 73 1.02 19.62 1.40
CA PHE A 73 0.82 18.20 1.24
C PHE A 73 1.85 17.57 0.28
N VAL A 74 2.10 18.20 -0.88
CA VAL A 74 3.12 17.73 -1.82
C VAL A 74 4.52 17.77 -1.20
N SER A 75 4.88 18.83 -0.47
CA SER A 75 6.16 18.89 0.22
C SER A 75 6.31 17.75 1.23
N TRP A 76 5.27 17.52 2.03
CA TRP A 76 5.25 16.43 3.01
C TRP A 76 5.41 15.05 2.36
N LEU A 77 4.75 14.79 1.23
CA LEU A 77 4.94 13.54 0.48
C LEU A 77 6.35 13.39 -0.08
N ARG A 78 6.97 14.48 -0.55
CA ARG A 78 8.36 14.46 -1.04
C ARG A 78 9.36 14.20 0.07
N ASP A 79 9.15 14.79 1.24
CA ASP A 79 9.99 14.60 2.42
C ASP A 79 9.93 13.13 2.87
N LEU A 80 8.72 12.57 2.94
CA LEU A 80 8.51 11.13 3.22
C LEU A 80 9.15 10.25 2.15
N GLN A 81 8.96 10.54 0.86
CA GLN A 81 9.59 9.77 -0.22
C GLN A 81 11.12 9.82 -0.14
N SER A 82 11.69 10.96 0.24
CA SER A 82 13.15 11.12 0.42
C SER A 82 13.66 10.38 1.66
N ALA A 83 12.81 10.19 2.68
CA ALA A 83 13.09 9.39 3.87
C ALA A 83 12.89 7.87 3.65
N GLY A 84 12.53 7.43 2.44
CA GLY A 84 12.39 6.01 2.09
C GLY A 84 10.96 5.46 2.17
N TYR A 85 9.95 6.31 2.38
CA TYR A 85 8.55 5.91 2.23
C TYR A 85 8.20 5.78 0.75
N GLU A 86 7.25 4.89 0.44
CA GLU A 86 6.79 4.70 -0.92
C GLU A 86 5.51 5.50 -1.17
N ILE A 87 5.42 6.17 -2.32
CA ILE A 87 4.19 6.83 -2.78
C ILE A 87 3.57 5.98 -3.88
N VAL A 88 2.32 5.59 -3.68
CA VAL A 88 1.56 4.69 -4.56
C VAL A 88 0.29 5.40 -5.01
N ILE A 89 -0.07 5.28 -6.29
CA ILE A 89 -1.34 5.83 -6.77
C ILE A 89 -2.49 4.95 -6.27
N HIS A 90 -3.52 5.58 -5.70
CA HIS A 90 -4.68 4.88 -5.17
C HIS A 90 -5.99 5.28 -5.86
N GLY A 91 -6.11 4.92 -7.13
CA GLY A 91 -7.20 5.37 -7.99
C GLY A 91 -7.03 6.82 -8.46
N TYR A 92 -8.14 7.52 -8.73
CA TYR A 92 -8.11 8.95 -9.05
C TYR A 92 -9.05 9.74 -8.13
N PHE A 93 -10.33 9.32 -8.06
CA PHE A 93 -11.34 9.98 -7.23
C PHE A 93 -11.72 9.19 -5.98
N HIS A 94 -11.37 7.91 -5.90
CA HIS A 94 -11.83 7.00 -4.82
C HIS A 94 -13.36 6.89 -4.78
N GLU A 95 -14.00 7.03 -5.95
CA GLU A 95 -15.44 6.97 -6.14
C GLU A 95 -15.79 6.20 -7.41
N ARG A 96 -16.75 5.29 -7.30
CA ARG A 96 -17.43 4.69 -8.43
C ARG A 96 -18.79 5.38 -8.64
N PRO A 97 -19.00 6.09 -9.76
CA PRO A 97 -20.32 6.57 -10.14
C PRO A 97 -21.30 5.40 -10.25
N ARG A 98 -22.56 5.60 -9.86
CA ARG A 98 -23.59 4.56 -9.94
C ARG A 98 -24.05 4.37 -11.39
N HIS A 99 -24.22 3.13 -11.82
CA HIS A 99 -24.76 2.80 -13.14
C HIS A 99 -26.16 2.17 -13.05
N ALA A 100 -27.03 2.50 -14.02
CA ALA A 100 -28.42 2.01 -14.05
C ALA A 100 -28.54 0.49 -14.24
N ASN A 101 -27.53 -0.15 -14.85
CA ASN A 101 -27.55 -1.55 -15.27
C ASN A 101 -26.68 -2.48 -14.40
N GLU A 102 -26.47 -2.16 -13.12
CA GLU A 102 -25.65 -3.00 -12.22
C GLU A 102 -26.30 -4.34 -11.89
N THR A 103 -25.53 -5.43 -12.02
CA THR A 103 -25.96 -6.77 -11.61
C THR A 103 -26.04 -6.88 -10.08
N ILE A 104 -26.76 -7.88 -9.56
CA ILE A 104 -26.87 -8.11 -8.11
C ILE A 104 -25.50 -8.38 -7.47
N ARG A 105 -24.59 -9.02 -8.21
CA ARG A 105 -23.20 -9.26 -7.78
C ARG A 105 -22.43 -7.94 -7.69
N ASP A 106 -22.57 -7.05 -8.68
CA ASP A 106 -21.92 -5.74 -8.66
C ASP A 106 -22.42 -4.95 -7.45
N LYS A 107 -23.74 -4.92 -7.23
CA LYS A 107 -24.33 -4.27 -6.05
C LYS A 107 -23.77 -4.82 -4.72
N PHE A 108 -23.49 -6.12 -4.64
CA PHE A 108 -22.90 -6.72 -3.43
C PHE A 108 -21.44 -6.29 -3.23
N PHE A 109 -20.60 -6.39 -4.26
CA PHE A 109 -19.19 -6.04 -4.16
C PHE A 109 -18.98 -4.53 -4.09
N THR A 110 -19.57 -3.75 -4.99
CA THR A 110 -19.36 -2.29 -5.03
C THR A 110 -20.09 -1.60 -3.88
N ARG A 111 -21.37 -1.90 -3.63
CA ARG A 111 -22.19 -1.15 -2.66
C ARG A 111 -22.08 -1.67 -1.22
N LEU A 112 -22.23 -2.97 -0.99
CA LEU A 112 -22.27 -3.54 0.37
C LEU A 112 -20.88 -3.81 0.95
N TYR A 113 -19.97 -4.32 0.11
CA TYR A 113 -18.61 -4.64 0.50
C TYR A 113 -17.73 -3.38 0.53
N THR A 114 -17.72 -2.58 -0.56
CA THR A 114 -16.82 -1.42 -0.70
C THR A 114 -17.46 -0.03 -0.53
N ALA A 115 -18.79 0.10 -0.44
CA ALA A 115 -19.50 1.39 -0.34
C ALA A 115 -19.20 2.36 -1.51
N ASP A 116 -19.31 1.87 -2.74
CA ASP A 116 -19.11 2.60 -3.99
C ASP A 116 -17.65 3.11 -4.15
N GLU A 117 -16.69 2.48 -3.48
CA GLU A 117 -15.26 2.86 -3.61
C GLU A 117 -14.54 2.12 -4.74
N GLY A 118 -15.10 1.04 -5.30
CA GLY A 118 -14.47 0.24 -6.36
C GLY A 118 -14.35 0.93 -7.73
N GLU A 119 -13.71 2.11 -7.79
CA GLU A 119 -13.61 3.00 -8.95
C GLU A 119 -13.17 2.28 -10.24
N PHE A 120 -12.27 1.31 -10.14
CA PHE A 120 -11.66 0.60 -11.28
C PHE A 120 -12.20 -0.82 -11.48
N TYR A 121 -13.33 -1.17 -10.85
CA TYR A 121 -13.88 -2.52 -10.94
C TYR A 121 -14.43 -2.85 -12.35
N ASP A 122 -15.12 -1.90 -12.96
CA ASP A 122 -15.88 -2.05 -14.20
C ASP A 122 -15.58 -0.95 -15.23
N LEU A 123 -14.50 -0.19 -15.05
CA LEU A 123 -14.04 0.75 -16.08
C LEU A 123 -13.57 -0.01 -17.33
N ASP A 124 -13.90 0.55 -18.48
CA ASP A 124 -13.25 0.16 -19.73
C ASP A 124 -11.77 0.59 -19.74
N TYR A 125 -11.04 0.05 -20.70
CA TYR A 125 -9.61 0.26 -20.84
C TYR A 125 -9.24 1.74 -21.04
N ASP A 126 -9.95 2.44 -21.94
CA ASP A 126 -9.59 3.80 -22.33
C ASP A 126 -9.75 4.78 -21.15
N GLU A 127 -10.85 4.65 -20.40
CA GLU A 127 -11.09 5.47 -19.22
C GLU A 127 -10.14 5.12 -18.07
N ALA A 128 -9.86 3.84 -17.85
CA ALA A 128 -8.88 3.42 -16.86
C ALA A 128 -7.48 3.95 -17.19
N LEU A 129 -7.05 3.82 -18.46
CA LEU A 129 -5.75 4.30 -18.93
C LEU A 129 -5.63 5.81 -18.77
N ARG A 130 -6.68 6.56 -19.15
CA ARG A 130 -6.72 8.01 -19.00
C ARG A 130 -6.54 8.43 -17.54
N ARG A 131 -7.28 7.83 -16.61
CA ARG A 131 -7.20 8.18 -15.17
C ARG A 131 -5.87 7.80 -14.55
N ILE A 132 -5.37 6.60 -14.83
CA ILE A 132 -4.09 6.13 -14.27
C ILE A 132 -2.94 6.98 -14.80
N THR A 133 -2.94 7.28 -16.11
CA THR A 133 -1.94 8.14 -16.75
C THR A 133 -1.98 9.55 -16.18
N ALA A 134 -3.16 10.15 -16.02
CA ALA A 134 -3.30 11.46 -15.41
C ALA A 134 -2.75 11.50 -13.98
N ALA A 135 -3.13 10.53 -13.12
CA ALA A 135 -2.60 10.43 -11.77
C ALA A 135 -1.06 10.35 -11.75
N ARG A 136 -0.50 9.47 -12.60
CA ARG A 136 0.95 9.28 -12.73
C ARG A 136 1.64 10.57 -13.15
N ASP A 137 1.12 11.23 -14.17
CA ASP A 137 1.74 12.43 -14.74
C ASP A 137 1.65 13.62 -13.78
N GLU A 138 0.53 13.77 -13.07
CA GLU A 138 0.36 14.80 -12.03
C GLU A 138 1.33 14.61 -10.86
N PHE A 139 1.50 13.36 -10.40
CA PHE A 139 2.47 13.04 -9.35
C PHE A 139 3.91 13.26 -9.82
N ARG A 140 4.26 12.82 -11.04
CA ARG A 140 5.58 13.05 -11.65
C ARG A 140 5.88 14.54 -11.83
N ALA A 141 4.93 15.32 -12.33
CA ALA A 141 5.05 16.78 -12.44
C ALA A 141 5.23 17.44 -11.06
N SER A 142 4.65 16.83 -10.02
CA SER A 142 4.83 17.20 -8.63
C SER A 142 6.10 16.59 -8.01
N GLY A 143 7.05 16.08 -8.78
CA GLY A 143 8.34 15.58 -8.28
C GLY A 143 8.25 14.29 -7.46
N LEU A 144 7.09 13.63 -7.45
CA LEU A 144 6.89 12.32 -6.83
C LEU A 144 7.18 11.22 -7.84
N LYS A 145 7.58 10.04 -7.35
CA LYS A 145 7.94 8.89 -8.19
C LYS A 145 7.02 7.68 -7.94
N PRO A 146 5.74 7.74 -8.33
CA PRO A 146 4.86 6.59 -8.16
C PRO A 146 5.27 5.45 -9.10
N ARG A 147 5.51 4.27 -8.52
CA ARG A 147 5.78 3.02 -9.26
C ARG A 147 4.63 2.03 -9.20
N GLY A 148 3.82 2.08 -8.15
CA GLY A 148 2.67 1.21 -7.98
C GLY A 148 1.34 1.91 -8.25
N PHE A 149 0.35 1.10 -8.62
CA PHE A 149 -1.06 1.50 -8.65
C PHE A 149 -1.92 0.47 -7.92
N VAL A 150 -2.67 0.92 -6.90
CA VAL A 150 -3.60 0.06 -6.17
C VAL A 150 -5.00 0.60 -6.38
N ALA A 151 -5.88 -0.21 -6.96
CA ALA A 151 -7.28 0.20 -7.09
C ALA A 151 -7.92 0.34 -5.70
N PRO A 152 -8.72 1.40 -5.49
CA PRO A 152 -9.62 1.53 -4.35
C PRO A 152 -10.36 0.22 -4.03
N ALA A 153 -10.42 -0.10 -2.75
CA ALA A 153 -10.99 -1.33 -2.21
C ALA A 153 -10.44 -2.65 -2.81
N TRP A 154 -9.23 -2.61 -3.38
CA TRP A 154 -8.55 -3.75 -4.03
C TRP A 154 -9.32 -4.34 -5.22
N LEU A 155 -10.23 -3.57 -5.82
CA LEU A 155 -11.06 -4.00 -6.93
C LEU A 155 -10.53 -3.44 -8.25
N LEU A 156 -9.64 -4.20 -8.89
CA LEU A 156 -9.09 -3.89 -10.20
C LEU A 156 -9.67 -4.81 -11.28
N GLY A 157 -10.39 -4.27 -12.27
CA GLY A 157 -10.84 -5.03 -13.44
C GLY A 157 -9.68 -5.45 -14.36
N ALA A 158 -9.90 -6.42 -15.24
CA ALA A 158 -8.86 -6.90 -16.16
C ALA A 158 -8.41 -5.80 -17.14
N GLU A 159 -9.35 -5.01 -17.67
CA GLU A 159 -9.05 -3.87 -18.54
C GLU A 159 -8.26 -2.77 -17.80
N ALA A 160 -8.61 -2.51 -16.55
CA ALA A 160 -7.89 -1.54 -15.71
C ALA A 160 -6.48 -2.03 -15.31
N GLU A 161 -6.28 -3.34 -15.14
CA GLU A 161 -4.96 -3.93 -14.92
C GLU A 161 -4.08 -3.81 -16.17
N ARG A 162 -4.66 -4.07 -17.36
CA ARG A 162 -4.00 -3.84 -18.65
C ARG A 162 -3.62 -2.36 -18.81
N ALA A 163 -4.54 -1.46 -18.51
CA ALA A 163 -4.29 -0.02 -18.51
C ALA A 163 -3.19 0.40 -17.52
N ALA A 164 -3.12 -0.19 -16.32
CA ALA A 164 -2.05 0.10 -15.36
C ALA A 164 -0.67 -0.31 -15.89
N ARG A 165 -0.59 -1.46 -16.57
CA ARG A 165 0.65 -1.91 -17.23
C ARG A 165 1.06 -0.94 -18.35
N ASP A 166 0.12 -0.57 -19.22
CA ASP A 166 0.38 0.30 -20.37
C ASP A 166 0.69 1.75 -19.95
N ALA A 167 0.20 2.16 -18.78
CA ALA A 167 0.62 3.40 -18.12
C ALA A 167 1.99 3.29 -17.41
N GLU A 168 2.77 2.24 -17.65
CA GLU A 168 4.12 2.01 -17.11
C GLU A 168 4.20 1.87 -15.59
N LEU A 169 3.11 1.44 -14.93
CA LEU A 169 3.17 1.08 -13.51
C LEU A 169 3.84 -0.28 -13.36
N GLU A 170 4.62 -0.43 -12.30
CA GLU A 170 5.44 -1.61 -12.06
C GLU A 170 4.69 -2.74 -11.38
N TYR A 171 3.66 -2.41 -10.59
CA TYR A 171 2.91 -3.40 -9.83
C TYR A 171 1.52 -2.90 -9.44
N THR A 172 0.66 -3.84 -9.08
CA THR A 172 -0.62 -3.59 -8.42
C THR A 172 -0.86 -4.54 -7.26
N THR A 173 -1.76 -4.19 -6.35
CA THR A 173 -2.14 -5.06 -5.24
C THR A 173 -3.64 -5.32 -5.22
N ARG A 174 -4.00 -6.58 -4.97
CA ARG A 174 -5.35 -7.02 -4.62
C ARG A 174 -5.35 -7.40 -3.14
N LEU A 175 -6.54 -7.71 -2.60
CA LEU A 175 -6.66 -8.15 -1.22
C LEU A 175 -5.87 -9.43 -0.95
N ARG A 176 -5.82 -10.34 -1.94
CA ARG A 176 -5.19 -11.66 -1.81
C ARG A 176 -3.83 -11.78 -2.47
N THR A 177 -3.49 -10.86 -3.37
CA THR A 177 -2.32 -11.00 -4.24
C THR A 177 -1.60 -9.68 -4.44
N LEU A 178 -0.33 -9.79 -4.81
CA LEU A 178 0.54 -8.71 -5.27
C LEU A 178 0.99 -9.11 -6.67
N HIS A 179 0.82 -8.25 -7.64
CA HIS A 179 1.07 -8.57 -9.05
C HIS A 179 2.13 -7.64 -9.61
N ASP A 180 3.23 -8.22 -10.08
CA ASP A 180 4.27 -7.53 -10.81
C ASP A 180 3.82 -7.34 -12.27
N LEU A 181 3.52 -6.10 -12.64
CA LEU A 181 3.03 -5.76 -13.97
C LEU A 181 4.14 -5.79 -15.03
N ARG A 182 5.43 -5.84 -14.64
CA ARG A 182 6.53 -5.99 -15.60
C ARG A 182 6.73 -7.44 -16.00
N SER A 183 6.90 -8.32 -15.02
CA SER A 183 7.13 -9.76 -15.27
C SER A 183 5.84 -10.53 -15.53
N GLY A 184 4.69 -10.01 -15.08
CA GLY A 184 3.41 -10.72 -15.06
C GLY A 184 3.26 -11.67 -13.87
N GLU A 185 4.25 -11.76 -12.97
CA GLU A 185 4.21 -12.66 -11.83
C GLU A 185 3.21 -12.22 -10.76
N GLU A 186 2.40 -13.16 -10.27
CA GLU A 186 1.46 -12.95 -9.18
C GLU A 186 1.87 -13.70 -7.91
N PHE A 187 2.01 -12.97 -6.81
CA PHE A 187 2.36 -13.50 -5.50
C PHE A 187 1.11 -13.64 -4.61
N PRO A 188 0.83 -14.81 -4.01
CA PRO A 188 -0.33 -15.05 -3.16
C PRO A 188 -0.14 -14.48 -1.72
N VAL A 189 0.04 -13.17 -1.62
CA VAL A 189 0.33 -12.45 -0.38
C VAL A 189 -0.90 -11.67 0.10
N ARG A 190 -1.74 -12.31 0.91
CA ARG A 190 -2.98 -11.69 1.39
C ARG A 190 -2.73 -10.57 2.39
N SER A 191 -3.45 -9.46 2.25
CA SER A 191 -3.44 -8.37 3.22
C SER A 191 -4.39 -8.60 4.38
N ILE A 192 -3.93 -8.25 5.57
CA ILE A 192 -4.77 -7.95 6.74
C ILE A 192 -5.28 -6.52 6.58
N GLY A 193 -6.55 -6.28 6.89
CA GLY A 193 -7.16 -4.96 6.79
C GLY A 193 -8.50 -4.93 7.54
N TYR A 194 -8.97 -3.74 7.90
CA TYR A 194 -10.12 -3.57 8.77
C TYR A 194 -11.31 -2.97 8.05
N SER A 195 -12.51 -3.33 8.52
CA SER A 195 -13.75 -2.70 8.11
C SER A 195 -14.37 -2.03 9.33
N VAL A 196 -14.31 -0.70 9.38
CA VAL A 196 -14.67 0.05 10.58
C VAL A 196 -16.03 0.74 10.56
N ARG A 197 -16.74 0.67 9.43
CA ARG A 197 -18.02 1.36 9.15
C ARG A 197 -19.16 1.08 10.15
N SER A 198 -19.17 -0.05 10.86
CA SER A 198 -20.19 -0.35 11.87
C SER A 198 -19.63 -1.15 13.05
N ARG A 199 -20.31 -1.09 14.21
CA ARG A 199 -19.90 -1.78 15.45
C ARG A 199 -19.71 -3.28 15.23
N TRP A 200 -20.66 -3.93 14.57
CA TRP A 200 -20.59 -5.37 14.31
C TRP A 200 -19.48 -5.73 13.31
N ARG A 201 -19.28 -4.90 12.26
CA ARG A 201 -18.17 -5.10 11.30
C ARG A 201 -16.82 -4.99 12.00
N ARG A 202 -16.66 -4.08 12.97
CA ARG A 202 -15.45 -3.97 13.81
C ARG A 202 -15.20 -5.20 14.68
N ALA A 203 -16.25 -5.76 15.28
CA ALA A 203 -16.11 -6.97 16.10
C ALA A 203 -15.70 -8.18 15.23
N ILE A 204 -16.38 -8.38 14.10
CA ILE A 204 -16.07 -9.46 13.16
C ILE A 204 -14.67 -9.29 12.55
N SER A 205 -14.31 -8.08 12.09
CA SER A 205 -13.00 -7.83 11.49
C SER A 205 -11.87 -8.12 12.47
N ARG A 206 -12.01 -7.78 13.75
CA ARG A 206 -11.02 -8.14 14.77
C ARG A 206 -10.86 -9.64 14.95
N ALA A 207 -11.96 -10.37 15.10
CA ALA A 207 -11.91 -11.83 15.28
C ALA A 207 -11.32 -12.51 14.04
N TRP A 208 -11.74 -12.09 12.85
CA TRP A 208 -11.23 -12.56 11.58
C TRP A 208 -9.73 -12.28 11.41
N ASN A 209 -9.29 -11.05 11.68
CA ASN A 209 -7.88 -10.66 11.51
C ASN A 209 -6.95 -11.33 12.52
N ALA A 210 -7.42 -11.67 13.73
CA ALA A 210 -6.65 -12.47 14.68
C ALA A 210 -6.38 -13.89 14.14
N THR A 211 -7.40 -14.53 13.56
CA THR A 211 -7.24 -15.84 12.91
C THR A 211 -6.38 -15.73 11.67
N LEU A 212 -6.64 -14.73 10.82
CA LEU A 212 -5.90 -14.53 9.59
C LEU A 212 -4.41 -14.28 9.84
N PHE A 213 -4.06 -13.48 10.85
CA PHE A 213 -2.67 -13.27 11.24
C PHE A 213 -1.97 -14.58 11.60
N ARG A 214 -2.61 -15.47 12.38
CA ARG A 214 -2.01 -16.78 12.72
C ARG A 214 -1.77 -17.65 11.49
N LEU A 215 -2.60 -17.53 10.47
CA LEU A 215 -2.45 -18.27 9.21
C LEU A 215 -1.36 -17.67 8.30
N LEU A 216 -1.18 -16.35 8.33
CA LEU A 216 -0.26 -15.63 7.44
C LEU A 216 1.12 -15.36 8.04
N LYS A 217 1.30 -15.46 9.36
CA LYS A 217 2.55 -15.09 10.05
C LYS A 217 3.78 -15.92 9.68
N GLY A 218 3.63 -17.00 8.92
CA GLY A 218 4.72 -17.82 8.39
C GLY A 218 5.02 -17.55 6.91
N ASN A 219 4.30 -16.62 6.27
CA ASN A 219 4.53 -16.29 4.88
C ASN A 219 5.77 -15.40 4.73
N PRO A 220 6.54 -15.54 3.63
CA PRO A 220 7.71 -14.69 3.36
C PRO A 220 7.40 -13.19 3.32
N LEU A 221 6.15 -12.82 2.98
CA LEU A 221 5.66 -11.46 3.07
C LEU A 221 4.33 -11.42 3.85
N LEU A 222 4.29 -10.60 4.89
CA LEU A 222 3.07 -10.20 5.57
C LEU A 222 2.66 -8.79 5.12
N ARG A 223 1.36 -8.53 4.97
CA ARG A 223 0.82 -7.23 4.55
C ARG A 223 -0.22 -6.74 5.53
N ILE A 224 -0.05 -5.51 6.02
CA ILE A 224 -1.01 -4.83 6.91
C ILE A 224 -1.46 -3.54 6.22
N SER A 225 -2.75 -3.47 5.89
CA SER A 225 -3.42 -2.31 5.32
C SER A 225 -4.14 -1.53 6.41
N ILE A 226 -3.79 -0.25 6.55
CA ILE A 226 -4.27 0.68 7.56
C ILE A 226 -5.00 1.81 6.83
N HIS A 227 -6.18 2.20 7.32
CA HIS A 227 -6.90 3.37 6.82
C HIS A 227 -6.95 4.43 7.93
N PRO A 228 -6.95 5.73 7.61
CA PRO A 228 -7.06 6.79 8.61
C PRO A 228 -8.21 6.60 9.61
N PRO A 229 -9.42 6.13 9.22
CA PRO A 229 -10.50 5.84 10.17
C PRO A 229 -10.19 4.74 11.19
N ASP A 230 -9.26 3.82 10.91
CA ASP A 230 -8.87 2.76 11.85
C ASP A 230 -8.29 3.34 13.15
N HIS A 231 -7.53 4.43 13.04
CA HIS A 231 -6.92 5.15 14.17
C HIS A 231 -7.96 5.72 15.14
N SER A 232 -9.13 6.10 14.62
CA SER A 232 -10.25 6.63 15.41
C SER A 232 -11.00 5.57 16.23
N HIS A 233 -10.63 4.29 16.10
CA HIS A 233 -11.28 3.18 16.79
C HIS A 233 -10.28 2.45 17.71
N PRO A 234 -10.26 2.75 19.03
CA PRO A 234 -9.23 2.25 19.95
C PRO A 234 -9.07 0.73 19.97
N ALA A 235 -10.19 0.01 19.84
CA ALA A 235 -10.21 -1.45 19.78
C ALA A 235 -9.57 -2.02 18.50
N ILE A 236 -9.64 -1.31 17.38
CA ILE A 236 -9.05 -1.69 16.09
C ILE A 236 -7.57 -1.32 16.11
N TRP A 237 -7.28 -0.07 16.47
CA TRP A 237 -5.92 0.44 16.57
C TRP A 237 -5.04 -0.39 17.52
N ARG A 238 -5.57 -0.76 18.69
CA ARG A 238 -4.87 -1.67 19.61
C ARG A 238 -4.49 -2.99 18.94
N GLN A 239 -5.40 -3.60 18.16
CA GLN A 239 -5.06 -4.85 17.50
C GLN A 239 -4.00 -4.64 16.41
N ILE A 240 -4.06 -3.55 15.64
CA ILE A 240 -3.00 -3.21 14.66
C ILE A 240 -1.65 -3.12 15.37
N VAL A 241 -1.58 -2.41 16.49
CA VAL A 241 -0.40 -2.30 17.34
C VAL A 241 0.07 -3.67 17.83
N ASP A 242 -0.83 -4.49 18.39
CA ASP A 242 -0.48 -5.84 18.87
C ASP A 242 0.11 -6.72 17.74
N LEU A 243 -0.39 -6.57 16.51
CA LEU A 243 0.14 -7.28 15.34
C LEU A 243 1.53 -6.78 14.94
N ILE A 244 1.78 -5.47 14.99
CA ILE A 244 3.10 -4.88 14.74
C ILE A 244 4.10 -5.42 15.76
N ASP A 245 3.77 -5.31 17.04
CA ASP A 245 4.64 -5.72 18.15
C ASP A 245 4.94 -7.23 18.07
N ALA A 246 3.96 -8.05 17.67
CA ALA A 246 4.16 -9.49 17.47
C ALA A 246 5.08 -9.85 16.28
N THR A 247 5.34 -8.92 15.37
CA THR A 247 6.26 -9.10 14.22
C THR A 247 7.61 -8.42 14.42
N SER A 248 7.73 -7.54 15.40
CA SER A 248 8.94 -6.77 15.69
C SER A 248 10.14 -7.69 15.93
N GLY A 249 11.28 -7.39 15.29
CA GLY A 249 12.51 -8.16 15.37
C GLY A 249 12.54 -9.49 14.60
N SER A 250 11.38 -10.00 14.16
CA SER A 250 11.29 -11.22 13.34
C SER A 250 11.15 -10.96 11.83
N ARG A 251 10.76 -9.73 11.48
CA ARG A 251 10.50 -9.31 10.10
C ARG A 251 11.13 -7.96 9.80
N THR A 252 11.58 -7.78 8.57
CA THR A 252 12.07 -6.48 8.08
C THR A 252 10.93 -5.71 7.43
N ALA A 253 10.69 -4.48 7.89
CA ALA A 253 9.75 -3.57 7.24
C ALA A 253 10.29 -3.14 5.87
N THR A 254 9.45 -3.22 4.85
CA THR A 254 9.79 -2.86 3.47
C THR A 254 8.59 -2.22 2.76
N THR A 255 8.78 -1.77 1.53
CA THR A 255 7.75 -1.23 0.65
C THR A 255 7.36 -2.26 -0.43
N TYR A 256 6.25 -2.04 -1.13
CA TYR A 256 5.87 -2.95 -2.22
C TYR A 256 6.89 -2.88 -3.37
N GLN A 257 7.35 -1.68 -3.76
CA GLN A 257 8.38 -1.52 -4.79
C GLN A 257 9.67 -2.28 -4.46
N ASP A 258 10.15 -2.18 -3.21
CA ASP A 258 11.44 -2.75 -2.83
C ASP A 258 11.34 -4.27 -2.72
N TRP A 259 10.25 -4.77 -2.14
CA TRP A 259 10.02 -6.20 -2.06
C TRP A 259 9.90 -6.85 -3.45
N ILE A 260 9.19 -6.23 -4.39
CA ILE A 260 9.09 -6.72 -5.78
C ILE A 260 10.45 -6.64 -6.48
N ALA A 261 11.19 -5.54 -6.31
CA ALA A 261 12.52 -5.42 -6.89
C ALA A 261 13.44 -6.55 -6.39
N GLU A 262 13.37 -6.90 -5.11
CA GLU A 262 14.07 -8.05 -4.55
C GLU A 262 13.62 -9.38 -5.16
N GLN A 263 12.32 -9.59 -5.37
CA GLN A 263 11.83 -10.82 -6.02
C GLN A 263 12.31 -10.95 -7.46
N ARG A 264 12.35 -9.84 -8.22
CA ARG A 264 12.91 -9.79 -9.58
C ARG A 264 14.39 -10.19 -9.58
N LEU A 265 15.19 -9.58 -8.69
CA LEU A 265 16.61 -9.92 -8.54
C LEU A 265 16.84 -11.40 -8.20
N ARG A 266 16.07 -11.95 -7.26
CA ARG A 266 16.15 -13.38 -6.89
C ARG A 266 15.81 -14.32 -8.04
N ARG A 267 15.06 -13.85 -9.04
CA ARG A 267 14.60 -14.61 -10.21
C ARG A 267 15.41 -14.33 -11.47
N GLY A 268 16.37 -13.42 -11.42
CA GLY A 268 17.18 -13.01 -12.57
C GLY A 268 16.40 -12.19 -13.61
N VAL A 269 15.38 -11.45 -13.17
CA VAL A 269 14.56 -10.53 -13.98
C VAL A 269 14.98 -9.08 -13.73
#